data_AF-A0A815P803-F1
#
_entry.id   AF-A0A815P803-F1
#
_cell.length_a   1.000
_cell.length_b   1.000
_cell.length_c   1.000
_cell.angle_alpha   90.00
_cell.angle_beta   90.00
_cell.angle_gamma   90.00
#
_symmetry.space_group_name_H-M   'P 1'
#
loop_
_entity.id
_entity.type
_entity.pdbx_description
1 polymer ?
#
loop_
_entity_poly.entity_id
_entity_poly.type
_entity_poly.pdbx_seq_one_letter_code
_entity_poly.pdbx_strand_id
1 'polypeptide(L)'
;MHIIIVLFLKDFAEKLPDFQMMEIIKCIVTSLPIYHQSIEEKTKDSSDTNLKFQLLLLRTIQNIILKKRFRQSTLTNSSKVTTTYSSEQSNEITSTLTTFPHQLFDPLIKMMSTSESEVRLIVLEILQLLVDRRYYADKLCKIRILKDISQLGLPTETRKSRLFDIAFMKKFGHQFCSQLYKCILIENNTKKNFYAIYCLMNLVTIEANDQDVLVDVIHFCLEVQSAIIKMMDEDQQKLSKINYHCIHALIAAYFNLISKLYDITSFSRYVDQVS
;
A
#
# COMPACT_ATOMS: atom_id res chain seq x y z
N MET A 1 24.48 3.83 -19.35
CA MET A 1 25.11 2.82 -18.47
C MET A 1 24.19 2.38 -17.32
N HIS A 2 23.61 3.31 -16.55
CA HIS A 2 22.74 2.97 -15.40
C HIS A 2 21.50 2.11 -15.73
N ILE A 3 20.82 2.32 -16.87
CA ILE A 3 19.61 1.56 -17.24
C ILE A 3 19.91 0.06 -17.48
N ILE A 4 21.01 -0.24 -18.15
CA ILE A 4 21.43 -1.63 -18.44
C ILE A 4 21.77 -2.36 -17.14
N ILE A 5 22.45 -1.68 -16.21
CA ILE A 5 22.78 -2.24 -14.89
C ILE A 5 21.50 -2.55 -14.11
N VAL A 6 20.47 -1.70 -14.16
CA VAL A 6 19.22 -1.92 -13.45
C VAL A 6 18.39 -3.06 -14.07
N LEU A 7 18.35 -3.15 -15.41
CA LEU A 7 17.72 -4.29 -16.09
C LEU A 7 18.47 -5.61 -15.79
N PHE A 8 19.80 -5.57 -15.75
CA PHE A 8 20.61 -6.72 -15.37
C PHE A 8 20.41 -7.10 -13.90
N LEU A 9 20.31 -6.12 -13.00
CA LEU A 9 19.98 -6.34 -11.58
C LEU A 9 18.63 -7.00 -11.41
N LYS A 10 17.63 -6.63 -12.23
CA LYS A 10 16.32 -7.30 -12.24
C LYS A 10 16.45 -8.78 -12.56
N ASP A 11 17.08 -9.12 -13.69
CA ASP A 11 17.24 -10.50 -14.16
C ASP A 11 18.19 -11.32 -13.27
N PHE A 12 19.16 -10.65 -12.64
CA PHE A 12 20.12 -11.27 -11.72
C PHE A 12 19.50 -11.53 -10.35
N ALA A 13 18.82 -10.53 -9.74
CA ALA A 13 18.16 -10.68 -8.44
C ALA A 13 17.13 -11.81 -8.46
N GLU A 14 16.51 -12.07 -9.61
CA GLU A 14 15.62 -13.20 -9.82
C GLU A 14 16.25 -14.57 -9.57
N LYS A 15 17.57 -14.74 -9.71
CA LYS A 15 18.23 -16.04 -9.53
C LYS A 15 18.82 -16.22 -8.13
N LEU A 16 18.72 -15.20 -7.28
CA LEU A 16 19.38 -15.18 -5.99
C LEU A 16 18.51 -15.74 -4.86
N PRO A 17 19.14 -16.37 -3.85
CA PRO A 17 18.52 -16.64 -2.56
C PRO A 17 17.91 -15.39 -1.90
N ASP A 18 16.91 -15.60 -1.05
CA ASP A 18 16.11 -14.51 -0.45
C ASP A 18 16.94 -13.45 0.28
N PHE A 19 17.99 -13.87 1.00
CA PHE A 19 18.87 -12.96 1.74
C PHE A 19 19.69 -12.03 0.83
N GLN A 20 20.18 -12.52 -0.32
CA GLN A 20 20.99 -11.71 -1.24
C GLN A 20 20.14 -10.73 -2.02
N MET A 21 18.94 -11.17 -2.45
CA MET A 21 17.97 -10.24 -3.02
C MET A 21 17.63 -9.13 -2.02
N MET A 22 17.57 -9.44 -0.73
CA MET A 22 17.25 -8.47 0.28
C MET A 22 18.29 -7.37 0.40
N GLU A 23 19.58 -7.74 0.39
CA GLU A 23 20.67 -6.78 0.40
C GLU A 23 20.69 -5.91 -0.88
N ILE A 24 20.30 -6.47 -2.03
CA ILE A 24 20.14 -5.69 -3.28
C ILE A 24 19.00 -4.67 -3.15
N ILE A 25 17.81 -5.08 -2.68
CA ILE A 25 16.68 -4.16 -2.51
C ILE A 25 17.04 -3.09 -1.48
N LYS A 26 17.70 -3.46 -0.38
CA LYS A 26 18.22 -2.51 0.62
C LYS A 26 19.19 -1.53 -0.01
N CYS A 27 20.18 -1.99 -0.77
CA CYS A 27 21.14 -1.14 -1.47
C CYS A 27 20.43 -0.17 -2.43
N ILE A 28 19.44 -0.65 -3.19
CA ILE A 28 18.65 0.18 -4.09
C ILE A 28 17.90 1.25 -3.29
N VAL A 29 17.21 0.86 -2.21
CA VAL A 29 16.40 1.78 -1.41
C VAL A 29 17.23 2.80 -0.65
N THR A 30 18.41 2.43 -0.12
CA THR A 30 19.35 3.38 0.48
C THR A 30 19.97 4.31 -0.54
N SER A 31 20.03 3.90 -1.81
CA SER A 31 20.52 4.71 -2.93
C SER A 31 19.42 5.57 -3.54
N LEU A 32 18.15 5.43 -3.12
CA LEU A 32 17.09 6.33 -3.55
C LEU A 32 17.36 7.69 -2.91
N PRO A 33 17.47 8.76 -3.69
CA PRO A 33 17.52 10.09 -3.13
C PRO A 33 16.20 10.33 -2.39
N ILE A 34 16.23 10.28 -1.06
CA ILE A 34 15.14 10.82 -0.25
C ILE A 34 15.17 12.31 -0.52
N TYR A 35 14.32 12.77 -1.44
CA TYR A 35 14.25 14.16 -1.83
C TYR A 35 13.73 14.97 -0.62
N HIS A 36 14.64 15.39 0.24
CA HIS A 36 14.42 16.56 1.07
C HIS A 36 14.41 17.74 0.11
N GLN A 37 13.24 18.37 -0.07
CA GLN A 37 13.19 19.69 -0.68
C GLN A 37 13.98 20.66 0.21
N SER A 38 15.25 20.88 -0.11
CA SER A 38 15.85 22.20 0.04
C SER A 38 15.74 22.87 -1.32
N ILE A 39 15.05 24.00 -1.31
CA ILE A 39 14.79 24.89 -2.43
C ILE A 39 16.14 25.44 -2.90
N GLU A 40 16.85 24.74 -3.78
CA GLU A 40 17.93 25.34 -4.57
C GLU A 40 17.89 24.82 -6.00
N GLU A 41 17.97 25.80 -6.89
CA GLU A 41 17.82 25.79 -8.34
C GLU A 41 18.39 24.53 -9.01
N LYS A 42 17.53 23.72 -9.65
CA LYS A 42 17.97 22.65 -10.55
C LYS A 42 17.54 22.91 -11.97
N THR A 43 18.52 22.85 -12.87
CA THR A 43 18.33 22.80 -14.32
C THR A 43 17.41 21.62 -14.69
N LYS A 44 16.32 21.91 -15.42
CA LYS A 44 15.22 20.98 -15.77
C LYS A 44 15.68 19.62 -16.33
N ASP A 45 16.79 19.57 -17.06
CA ASP A 45 17.28 18.32 -17.69
C ASP A 45 17.90 17.34 -16.68
N SER A 46 18.48 17.84 -15.59
CA SER A 46 19.08 17.01 -14.54
C SER A 46 18.01 16.42 -13.59
N SER A 47 16.93 17.16 -13.33
CA SER A 47 15.80 16.67 -12.52
C SER A 47 15.04 15.55 -13.22
N ASP A 48 14.79 15.67 -14.53
CA ASP A 48 14.06 14.65 -15.30
C ASP A 48 14.83 13.34 -15.40
N THR A 49 16.15 13.40 -15.57
CA THR A 49 17.00 12.21 -15.64
C THR A 49 17.05 11.49 -14.29
N ASN A 50 17.13 12.24 -13.19
CA ASN A 50 17.09 11.70 -11.83
C ASN A 50 15.73 11.07 -11.49
N LEU A 51 14.63 11.71 -11.89
CA LEU A 51 13.28 11.18 -11.72
C LEU A 51 13.09 9.87 -12.50
N LYS A 52 13.51 9.82 -13.77
CA LYS A 52 13.46 8.60 -14.59
C LYS A 52 14.26 7.45 -13.96
N PHE A 53 15.43 7.75 -13.40
CA PHE A 53 16.24 6.76 -12.70
C PHE A 53 15.55 6.25 -11.43
N GLN A 54 14.99 7.15 -10.61
CA GLN A 54 14.23 6.80 -9.42
C GLN A 54 13.02 5.91 -9.74
N LEU A 55 12.25 6.27 -10.77
CA LEU A 55 11.12 5.46 -11.25
C LEU A 55 11.57 4.07 -11.71
N LEU A 56 12.68 3.99 -12.44
CA LEU A 56 13.24 2.71 -12.90
C LEU A 56 13.63 1.81 -11.72
N LEU A 57 14.26 2.36 -10.68
CA LEU A 57 14.62 1.61 -9.47
C LEU A 57 13.38 1.10 -8.73
N LEU A 58 12.37 1.95 -8.53
CA LEU A 58 11.12 1.55 -7.88
C LEU A 58 10.37 0.49 -8.68
N ARG A 59 10.27 0.64 -10.00
CA ARG A 59 9.70 -0.39 -10.89
C ARG A 59 10.48 -1.69 -10.83
N THR A 60 11.79 -1.63 -10.64
CA THR A 60 12.61 -2.84 -10.49
C THR A 60 12.29 -3.56 -9.19
N ILE A 61 12.20 -2.83 -8.07
CA ILE A 61 11.76 -3.37 -6.78
C ILE A 61 10.38 -4.01 -6.90
N GLN A 62 9.42 -3.29 -7.47
CA GLN A 62 8.06 -3.78 -7.67
C GLN A 62 8.04 -5.09 -8.47
N ASN A 63 8.77 -5.15 -9.58
CA ASN A 63 8.85 -6.35 -10.43
C ASN A 63 9.48 -7.54 -9.70
N ILE A 64 10.54 -7.29 -8.93
CA ILE A 64 11.21 -8.32 -8.14
C ILE A 64 10.22 -8.92 -7.12
N ILE A 65 9.46 -8.08 -6.42
CA ILE A 65 8.44 -8.50 -5.44
C ILE A 65 7.34 -9.30 -6.13
N LEU A 66 6.78 -8.78 -7.23
CA LEU A 66 5.72 -9.46 -8.00
C LEU A 66 6.16 -10.84 -8.49
N LYS A 67 7.34 -10.95 -9.10
CA LYS A 67 7.86 -12.22 -9.61
C LYS A 67 8.11 -13.23 -8.50
N LYS A 68 8.63 -12.80 -7.35
CA LYS A 68 8.78 -13.66 -6.17
C LYS A 68 7.44 -14.21 -5.69
N ARG A 69 6.45 -13.34 -5.55
CA ARG A 69 5.10 -13.73 -5.16
C ARG A 69 4.48 -14.73 -6.13
N PHE A 70 4.65 -14.49 -7.44
CA PHE A 70 4.19 -15.41 -8.47
C PHE A 70 4.85 -16.80 -8.34
N ARG A 71 6.17 -16.87 -8.12
CA ARG A 71 6.87 -18.15 -7.94
C ARG A 71 6.39 -18.90 -6.69
N GLN A 72 6.20 -18.21 -5.57
CA GLN A 72 5.65 -18.83 -4.37
C GLN A 72 4.24 -19.39 -4.61
N SER A 73 3.40 -18.67 -5.37
CA SER A 73 2.08 -19.18 -5.78
C SER A 73 2.18 -20.43 -6.68
N THR A 74 3.17 -20.52 -7.58
CA THR A 74 3.37 -21.74 -8.40
C THR A 74 3.86 -22.94 -7.58
N LEU A 75 4.74 -22.72 -6.59
CA LEU A 75 5.27 -23.77 -5.72
C LEU A 75 4.20 -24.36 -4.79
N THR A 76 3.28 -23.54 -4.27
CA THR A 76 2.18 -24.03 -3.41
C THR A 76 1.11 -24.81 -4.20
N ASN A 77 0.99 -24.58 -5.51
CA ASN A 77 0.12 -25.36 -6.38
C ASN A 77 0.75 -26.68 -6.85
N SER A 78 2.09 -26.78 -6.93
CA SER A 78 2.78 -28.04 -7.26
C SER A 78 2.90 -29.01 -6.07
N SER A 79 2.94 -28.53 -4.82
CA SER A 79 3.08 -29.39 -3.63
C SER A 79 1.77 -29.99 -3.10
N LYS A 80 0.61 -29.72 -3.72
CA LYS A 80 -0.68 -30.32 -3.32
C LYS A 80 -0.86 -31.79 -3.74
N VAL A 81 0.09 -32.39 -4.45
CA VAL A 81 -0.01 -33.78 -4.96
C VAL A 81 0.58 -34.84 -4.01
N THR A 82 1.25 -34.46 -2.91
CA THR A 82 1.81 -35.46 -1.98
C THR A 82 1.79 -34.95 -0.55
N THR A 83 0.73 -35.28 0.19
CA THR A 83 0.77 -36.09 1.44
C THR A 83 -0.58 -35.99 2.16
N THR A 84 -1.37 -37.05 2.08
CA THR A 84 -2.49 -37.36 2.97
C THR A 84 -1.96 -37.84 4.31
N TYR A 85 -1.78 -36.95 5.31
CA TYR A 85 -1.88 -37.32 6.73
C TYR A 85 -2.23 -36.09 7.56
N SER A 86 -3.35 -36.20 8.27
CA SER A 86 -3.89 -35.20 9.19
C SER A 86 -2.89 -34.87 10.31
N SER A 87 -2.43 -33.63 10.35
CA SER A 87 -2.11 -32.93 11.59
C SER A 87 -2.46 -31.46 11.39
N GLU A 88 -3.41 -30.96 12.19
CA GLU A 88 -3.99 -29.60 12.15
C GLU A 88 -2.99 -28.48 12.54
N GLN A 89 -1.68 -28.74 12.42
CA GLN A 89 -0.59 -27.79 12.68
C GLN A 89 0.48 -27.77 11.57
N SER A 90 0.20 -28.31 10.39
CA SER A 90 1.17 -28.39 9.28
C SER A 90 0.78 -27.52 8.06
N ASN A 91 0.43 -26.26 8.31
CA ASN A 91 0.43 -25.19 7.30
C ASN A 91 1.17 -23.93 7.79
N GLU A 92 2.11 -24.10 8.72
CA GLU A 92 3.22 -23.16 8.86
C GLU A 92 4.19 -23.36 7.69
N ILE A 93 3.76 -22.93 6.50
CA ILE A 93 4.75 -22.50 5.51
C ILE A 93 5.42 -21.31 6.19
N THR A 94 6.62 -21.56 6.70
CA THR A 94 7.63 -20.58 7.08
C THR A 94 7.71 -19.58 5.94
N SER A 95 6.95 -18.51 6.08
CA SER A 95 6.70 -17.55 5.03
C SER A 95 7.97 -16.75 4.86
N THR A 96 8.85 -17.12 3.94
CA THR A 96 10.05 -16.32 3.64
C THR A 96 9.70 -14.95 3.04
N LEU A 97 8.42 -14.69 2.76
CA LEU A 97 7.87 -13.36 2.46
C LEU A 97 7.62 -12.48 3.72
N THR A 98 7.67 -13.04 4.95
CA THR A 98 7.52 -12.27 6.20
C THR A 98 8.79 -11.59 6.69
N THR A 99 9.90 -11.76 5.99
CA THR A 99 11.17 -11.12 6.34
C THR A 99 11.56 -10.07 5.31
N PHE A 100 10.60 -9.36 4.71
CA PHE A 100 10.93 -8.07 4.10
C PHE A 100 11.30 -7.10 5.24
N PRO A 101 12.47 -6.44 5.21
CA PRO A 101 13.07 -5.82 6.36
C PRO A 101 12.25 -4.57 6.65
N HIS A 102 11.87 -4.38 7.90
CA HIS A 102 11.34 -3.13 8.42
C HIS A 102 12.13 -1.90 7.93
N GLN A 103 13.42 -2.09 7.62
CA GLN A 103 14.33 -1.08 7.07
C GLN A 103 13.89 -0.49 5.72
N LEU A 104 13.05 -1.18 4.93
CA LEU A 104 12.52 -0.67 3.67
C LEU A 104 11.20 0.10 3.84
N PHE A 105 10.46 -0.17 4.91
CA PHE A 105 9.18 0.48 5.14
C PHE A 105 9.35 1.95 5.46
N ASP A 106 10.29 2.30 6.33
CA ASP A 106 10.60 3.70 6.68
C ASP A 106 10.82 4.60 5.45
N PRO A 107 11.74 4.28 4.52
CA PRO A 107 11.97 5.09 3.32
C PRO A 107 10.76 5.08 2.38
N LEU A 108 10.11 3.93 2.17
CA LEU A 108 8.92 3.87 1.31
C LEU A 108 7.75 4.70 1.87
N ILE A 109 7.49 4.62 3.18
CA ILE A 109 6.46 5.41 3.87
C ILE A 109 6.74 6.91 3.72
N LYS A 110 8.00 7.33 3.85
CA LYS A 110 8.39 8.74 3.60
C LYS A 110 8.19 9.14 2.14
N MET A 111 8.44 8.23 1.20
CA MET A 111 8.28 8.50 -0.24
C MET A 111 6.82 8.60 -0.69
N MET A 112 5.85 8.16 0.12
CA MET A 112 4.42 8.36 -0.17
C MET A 112 4.03 9.84 -0.28
N SER A 113 4.78 10.74 0.34
CA SER A 113 4.49 12.19 0.33
C SER A 113 5.35 12.98 -0.67
N THR A 114 5.96 12.30 -1.65
CA THR A 114 6.77 12.96 -2.68
C THR A 114 5.91 13.80 -3.63
N SER A 115 6.48 14.87 -4.20
CA SER A 115 5.74 15.74 -5.13
C SER A 115 5.33 15.05 -6.43
N GLU A 116 6.07 14.03 -6.86
CA GLU A 116 5.85 13.33 -8.13
C GLU A 116 4.77 12.24 -8.02
N SER A 117 3.67 12.40 -8.76
CA SER A 117 2.50 11.51 -8.64
C SER A 117 2.77 10.08 -9.08
N GLU A 118 3.65 9.88 -10.07
CA GLU A 118 4.06 8.55 -10.52
C GLU A 118 4.92 7.82 -9.49
N VAL A 119 5.83 8.54 -8.82
CA VAL A 119 6.65 7.98 -7.72
C VAL A 119 5.74 7.53 -6.60
N ARG A 120 4.81 8.38 -6.16
CA ARG A 120 3.80 8.02 -5.14
C ARG A 120 3.01 6.79 -5.53
N LEU A 121 2.56 6.70 -6.79
CA LEU A 121 1.79 5.56 -7.26
C LEU A 121 2.58 4.24 -7.12
N ILE A 122 3.83 4.21 -7.59
CA ILE A 122 4.64 2.99 -7.51
C ILE A 122 4.95 2.64 -6.05
N VAL A 123 5.22 3.63 -5.20
CA VAL A 123 5.45 3.40 -3.77
C VAL A 123 4.22 2.81 -3.08
N LEU A 124 3.03 3.36 -3.36
CA LEU A 124 1.76 2.82 -2.86
C LEU A 124 1.55 1.38 -3.35
N GLU A 125 1.80 1.09 -4.63
CA GLU A 125 1.71 -0.27 -5.19
C GLU A 125 2.72 -1.23 -4.54
N ILE A 126 3.96 -0.79 -4.28
CA ILE A 126 4.96 -1.60 -3.55
C ILE A 126 4.46 -1.88 -2.13
N LEU A 127 3.96 -0.88 -1.42
CA LEU A 127 3.44 -1.06 -0.06
C LEU A 127 2.24 -2.01 -0.05
N GLN A 128 1.33 -1.92 -1.03
CA GLN A 128 0.24 -2.90 -1.19
C GLN A 128 0.81 -4.30 -1.37
N LEU A 129 1.82 -4.50 -2.21
CA LEU A 129 2.45 -5.81 -2.41
C LEU A 129 3.19 -6.33 -1.16
N LEU A 130 3.61 -5.46 -0.25
CA LEU A 130 4.22 -5.86 1.01
C LEU A 130 3.17 -6.20 2.07
N VAL A 131 2.06 -5.46 2.10
CA VAL A 131 0.97 -5.65 3.07
C VAL A 131 0.04 -6.79 2.67
N ASP A 132 -0.29 -6.93 1.39
CA ASP A 132 -1.31 -7.86 0.88
C ASP A 132 -0.85 -9.31 0.97
N ARG A 133 -0.95 -9.99 2.10
CA ARG A 133 -0.43 -11.36 2.21
C ARG A 133 -1.39 -12.42 1.65
N ARG A 134 -2.66 -12.07 1.46
CA ARG A 134 -3.72 -12.98 1.00
C ARG A 134 -4.15 -12.75 -0.45
N TYR A 135 -3.47 -11.86 -1.17
CA TYR A 135 -3.73 -11.55 -2.58
C TYR A 135 -5.15 -10.96 -2.78
N TYR A 136 -5.54 -10.03 -1.90
CA TYR A 136 -6.81 -9.32 -1.92
C TYR A 136 -6.76 -7.99 -2.68
N ALA A 137 -5.58 -7.51 -3.08
CA ALA A 137 -5.45 -6.23 -3.78
C ALA A 137 -6.38 -6.13 -5.00
N ASP A 138 -6.48 -7.19 -5.82
CA ASP A 138 -7.33 -7.21 -7.02
C ASP A 138 -8.83 -7.04 -6.71
N LYS A 139 -9.25 -7.44 -5.51
CA LYS A 139 -10.64 -7.33 -5.04
C LYS A 139 -10.91 -5.95 -4.41
N LEU A 140 -9.88 -5.34 -3.83
CA LEU A 140 -9.95 -4.10 -3.04
C LEU A 140 -9.47 -2.85 -3.77
N CYS A 141 -8.99 -2.96 -5.02
CA CYS A 141 -8.43 -1.85 -5.79
C CYS A 141 -9.47 -0.90 -6.42
N LYS A 142 -10.77 -1.20 -6.31
CA LYS A 142 -11.84 -0.39 -6.90
C LYS A 142 -12.64 0.34 -5.83
N ILE A 143 -12.61 1.67 -5.86
CA ILE A 143 -13.50 2.53 -5.07
C ILE A 143 -14.93 2.33 -5.57
N ARG A 144 -15.78 1.70 -4.76
CA ARG A 144 -17.20 1.47 -5.03
C ARG A 144 -17.96 1.26 -3.73
N ILE A 145 -19.26 1.55 -3.76
CA ILE A 145 -20.18 1.17 -2.68
C ILE A 145 -20.60 -0.29 -2.87
N LEU A 146 -20.26 -1.14 -1.91
CA LEU A 146 -20.65 -2.53 -1.85
C LEU A 146 -22.05 -2.65 -1.23
N LYS A 147 -22.92 -3.42 -1.90
CA LYS A 147 -24.23 -3.78 -1.34
C LYS A 147 -24.10 -4.92 -0.33
N ASP A 148 -23.22 -5.88 -0.62
CA ASP A 148 -22.97 -7.07 0.19
C ASP A 148 -21.47 -7.40 0.17
N ILE A 149 -20.93 -7.82 1.31
CA ILE A 149 -19.55 -8.28 1.47
C ILE A 149 -19.26 -9.54 0.64
N SER A 150 -20.28 -10.36 0.40
CA SER A 150 -20.19 -11.56 -0.44
C SER A 150 -19.65 -11.26 -1.84
N GLN A 151 -19.83 -10.03 -2.34
CA GLN A 151 -19.31 -9.57 -3.63
C GLN A 151 -17.79 -9.55 -3.71
N LEU A 152 -17.08 -9.52 -2.57
CA LEU A 152 -15.63 -9.62 -2.54
C LEU A 152 -15.13 -11.07 -2.51
N GLY A 153 -16.00 -12.03 -2.19
CA GLY A 153 -15.64 -13.45 -2.06
C GLY A 153 -14.44 -13.63 -1.11
N LEU A 154 -14.40 -12.89 -0.01
CA LEU A 154 -13.39 -13.08 1.03
C LEU A 154 -13.76 -14.34 1.84
N PRO A 155 -12.81 -15.23 2.15
CA PRO A 155 -13.06 -16.36 3.05
C PRO A 155 -13.65 -15.87 4.38
N THR A 156 -14.74 -16.49 4.83
CA THR A 156 -15.46 -16.15 6.06
C THR A 156 -14.62 -16.33 7.32
N GLU A 157 -13.54 -17.11 7.24
CA GLU A 157 -12.60 -17.29 8.35
C GLU A 157 -11.70 -16.07 8.50
N THR A 158 -12.07 -15.19 9.43
CA THR A 158 -11.21 -14.11 9.96
C THR A 158 -10.02 -14.73 10.68
N ARG A 159 -8.98 -15.06 9.91
CA ARG A 159 -7.73 -15.59 10.47
C ARG A 159 -7.15 -14.57 11.47
N LYS A 160 -6.73 -15.06 12.64
CA LYS A 160 -6.08 -14.25 13.68
C LYS A 160 -4.91 -13.46 13.09
N SER A 161 -4.82 -12.19 13.47
CA SER A 161 -3.68 -11.32 13.18
C SER A 161 -2.38 -12.01 13.56
N ARG A 162 -1.35 -11.92 12.70
CA ARG A 162 -0.03 -12.43 13.07
C ARG A 162 0.62 -11.45 14.03
N LEU A 163 1.33 -11.96 15.05
CA LEU A 163 2.07 -11.13 16.01
C LEU A 163 3.04 -10.15 15.32
N PHE A 164 3.65 -10.57 14.21
CA PHE A 164 4.50 -9.71 13.38
C PHE A 164 3.72 -8.53 12.77
N ASP A 165 2.48 -8.75 12.33
CA ASP A 165 1.66 -7.72 11.68
C ASP A 165 1.19 -6.69 12.71
N ILE A 166 0.86 -7.13 13.93
CA ILE A 166 0.58 -6.25 15.07
C ILE A 166 1.82 -5.43 15.46
N ALA A 167 2.98 -6.06 15.60
CA ALA A 167 4.22 -5.37 15.95
C ALA A 167 4.65 -4.36 14.88
N PHE A 168 4.43 -4.70 13.61
CA PHE A 168 4.63 -3.80 12.48
C PHE A 168 3.74 -2.57 12.58
N MET A 169 2.43 -2.75 12.77
CA MET A 169 1.49 -1.65 12.89
C MET A 169 1.76 -0.79 14.13
N LYS A 170 2.14 -1.39 15.27
CA LYS A 170 2.55 -0.63 16.46
C LYS A 170 3.79 0.22 16.23
N LYS A 171 4.73 -0.26 15.40
CA LYS A 171 5.98 0.47 15.11
C LYS A 171 5.81 1.57 14.06
N PHE A 172 5.07 1.29 12.99
CA PHE A 172 4.98 2.16 11.82
C PHE A 172 3.61 2.82 11.62
N GLY A 173 2.57 2.42 12.36
CA GLY A 173 1.18 2.84 12.15
C GLY A 173 0.99 4.35 12.20
N HIS A 174 1.52 5.02 13.23
CA HIS A 174 1.43 6.48 13.34
C HIS A 174 2.11 7.19 12.16
N GLN A 175 3.34 6.79 11.80
CA GLN A 175 4.05 7.38 10.67
C GLN A 175 3.33 7.09 9.34
N PHE A 176 2.78 5.89 9.20
CA PHE A 176 2.00 5.46 8.05
C PHE A 176 0.77 6.36 7.87
N CYS A 177 -0.08 6.49 8.88
CA CYS A 177 -1.26 7.36 8.83
C CYS A 177 -0.88 8.82 8.57
N SER A 178 0.17 9.34 9.22
CA SER A 178 0.66 10.71 9.02
C SER A 178 1.14 10.96 7.58
N GLN A 179 1.87 10.03 6.98
CA GLN A 179 2.31 10.15 5.59
C GLN A 179 1.18 9.92 4.60
N LEU A 180 0.21 9.06 4.92
CA LEU A 180 -0.98 8.86 4.11
C LEU A 180 -1.85 10.13 4.06
N TYR A 181 -1.96 10.84 5.20
CA TYR A 181 -2.63 12.14 5.31
C TYR A 181 -1.97 13.20 4.44
N LYS A 182 -0.65 13.27 4.45
CA LYS A 182 0.08 14.16 3.53
C LYS A 182 -0.16 13.74 2.09
N CYS A 183 -0.02 12.45 1.78
CA CYS A 183 -0.19 11.88 0.44
C CYS A 183 -1.56 12.22 -0.17
N ILE A 184 -2.66 12.07 0.57
CA ILE A 184 -4.01 12.27 0.03
C ILE A 184 -4.31 13.74 -0.31
N LEU A 185 -3.66 14.68 0.40
CA LEU A 185 -3.84 16.12 0.25
C LEU A 185 -2.88 16.75 -0.79
N ILE A 186 -2.13 15.95 -1.56
CA ILE A 186 -1.27 16.48 -2.64
C ILE A 186 -2.11 16.77 -3.89
N GLU A 187 -1.92 17.96 -4.45
CA GLU A 187 -2.75 18.52 -5.53
C GLU A 187 -2.68 17.74 -6.84
N ASN A 188 -1.52 17.18 -7.19
CA ASN A 188 -1.32 16.45 -8.44
C ASN A 188 -1.64 14.95 -8.36
N ASN A 189 -2.43 14.53 -7.36
CA ASN A 189 -2.92 13.15 -7.30
C ASN A 189 -3.83 12.83 -8.50
N THR A 190 -3.51 11.73 -9.19
CA THR A 190 -4.37 11.20 -10.25
C THR A 190 -5.40 10.23 -9.66
N LYS A 191 -6.42 9.86 -10.46
CA LYS A 191 -7.37 8.80 -10.09
C LYS A 191 -6.67 7.51 -9.65
N LYS A 192 -5.56 7.14 -10.30
CA LYS A 192 -4.77 5.95 -9.95
C LYS A 192 -4.17 6.05 -8.55
N ASN A 193 -3.71 7.23 -8.14
CA ASN A 193 -3.22 7.46 -6.78
C ASN A 193 -4.33 7.22 -5.75
N PHE A 194 -5.54 7.75 -5.99
CA PHE A 194 -6.67 7.51 -5.08
C PHE A 194 -7.08 6.03 -4.99
N TYR A 195 -7.14 5.31 -6.12
CA TYR A 195 -7.36 3.85 -6.08
C TYR A 195 -6.28 3.11 -5.29
N ALA A 196 -5.02 3.53 -5.44
CA ALA A 196 -3.91 2.92 -4.73
C ALA A 196 -3.96 3.21 -3.21
N ILE A 197 -4.31 4.44 -2.82
CA ILE A 197 -4.53 4.82 -1.41
C ILE A 197 -5.67 3.97 -0.82
N TYR A 198 -6.82 3.91 -1.50
CA TYR A 198 -7.98 3.13 -1.08
C TYR A 198 -7.63 1.65 -0.89
N CYS A 199 -6.97 1.03 -1.86
CA CYS A 199 -6.52 -0.35 -1.80
C CYS A 199 -5.63 -0.59 -0.57
N LEU A 200 -4.64 0.29 -0.35
CA LEU A 200 -3.70 0.17 0.75
C LEU A 200 -4.39 0.31 2.12
N MET A 201 -5.33 1.25 2.26
CA MET A 201 -6.13 1.38 3.49
C MET A 201 -6.90 0.09 3.80
N ASN A 202 -7.63 -0.43 2.81
CA ASN A 202 -8.42 -1.66 3.00
C ASN A 202 -7.53 -2.86 3.34
N LEU A 203 -6.38 -2.98 2.66
CA LEU A 203 -5.41 -4.05 2.92
C LEU A 203 -4.86 -3.95 4.34
N VAL A 204 -4.47 -2.76 4.81
CA VAL A 204 -4.00 -2.58 6.18
C VAL A 204 -5.07 -2.99 7.19
N THR A 205 -6.32 -2.54 7.02
CA THR A 205 -7.43 -2.89 7.92
C THR A 205 -7.69 -4.40 7.94
N ILE A 206 -7.77 -5.04 6.77
CA ILE A 206 -8.12 -6.45 6.64
C ILE A 206 -6.95 -7.36 7.05
N GLU A 207 -5.71 -7.03 6.70
CA GLU A 207 -4.51 -7.83 7.02
C GLU A 207 -4.07 -7.67 8.48
N ALA A 208 -4.20 -6.47 9.06
CA ALA A 208 -3.92 -6.28 10.48
C ALA A 208 -4.96 -6.98 11.35
N ASN A 209 -6.24 -6.99 10.95
CA ASN A 209 -7.37 -7.58 11.70
C ASN A 209 -7.35 -7.22 13.21
N ASP A 210 -6.96 -5.99 13.51
CA ASP A 210 -6.73 -5.47 14.85
C ASP A 210 -7.59 -4.22 15.06
N GLN A 211 -8.24 -4.13 16.23
CA GLN A 211 -9.20 -3.05 16.52
C GLN A 211 -8.51 -1.70 16.68
N ASP A 212 -7.30 -1.65 17.25
CA ASP A 212 -6.57 -0.39 17.42
C ASP A 212 -6.20 0.17 16.04
N VAL A 213 -5.75 -0.71 15.13
CA VAL A 213 -5.46 -0.34 13.73
C VAL A 213 -6.72 0.14 13.01
N LEU A 214 -7.86 -0.52 13.20
CA LEU A 214 -9.13 -0.08 12.62
C LEU A 214 -9.50 1.33 13.09
N VAL A 215 -9.38 1.60 14.40
CA VAL A 215 -9.66 2.91 15.00
C VAL A 215 -8.72 3.97 14.44
N ASP A 216 -7.42 3.68 14.32
CA ASP A 216 -6.44 4.62 13.75
C ASP A 216 -6.78 5.00 12.30
N VAL A 217 -7.19 4.03 11.46
CA VAL A 217 -7.57 4.31 10.07
C VAL A 217 -8.90 5.07 10.00
N ILE A 218 -9.84 4.83 10.92
CA ILE A 218 -11.08 5.62 11.03
C ILE A 218 -10.76 7.06 11.43
N HIS A 219 -9.93 7.27 12.45
CA HIS A 219 -9.50 8.62 12.87
C HIS A 219 -8.82 9.36 11.72
N PHE A 220 -7.91 8.69 11.01
CA PHE A 220 -7.32 9.23 9.79
C PHE A 220 -8.38 9.69 8.76
N CYS A 221 -9.41 8.89 8.49
CA CYS A 221 -10.48 9.28 7.56
C CYS A 221 -11.20 10.56 8.02
N LEU A 222 -11.52 10.65 9.31
CA LEU A 222 -12.21 11.80 9.91
C LEU A 222 -11.34 13.06 9.91
N GLU A 223 -10.03 12.92 10.13
CA GLU A 223 -9.06 14.00 10.01
C GLU A 223 -9.00 14.55 8.58
N VAL A 224 -8.97 13.67 7.57
CA VAL A 224 -8.97 14.08 6.16
C VAL A 224 -10.28 14.80 5.80
N GLN A 225 -11.43 14.28 6.22
CA GLN A 225 -12.72 14.95 6.01
C GLN A 225 -12.75 16.34 6.65
N SER A 226 -12.30 16.45 7.90
CA SER A 226 -12.24 17.72 8.61
C SER A 226 -11.31 18.73 7.93
N ALA A 227 -10.17 18.27 7.41
CA ALA A 227 -9.25 19.11 6.66
C ALA A 227 -9.87 19.62 5.36
N ILE A 228 -10.57 18.77 4.63
CA ILE A 228 -11.26 19.14 3.39
C ILE A 228 -12.34 20.19 3.63
N ILE A 229 -13.19 20.00 4.64
CA ILE A 229 -14.25 20.95 4.98
C ILE A 229 -13.64 22.32 5.30
N LYS A 230 -12.59 22.38 6.12
CA LYS A 230 -11.88 23.64 6.43
C LYS A 230 -11.30 24.30 5.19
N MET A 231 -10.67 23.53 4.29
CA MET A 231 -10.13 24.08 3.04
C MET A 231 -11.21 24.64 2.11
N MET A 232 -12.42 24.04 2.14
CA MET A 232 -13.58 24.55 1.39
C MET A 232 -14.15 25.82 2.01
N ASP A 233 -14.26 25.89 3.33
CA ASP A 233 -14.81 27.05 4.05
C ASP A 233 -13.89 28.28 3.97
N GLU A 234 -12.57 28.08 3.95
CA GLU A 234 -11.57 29.17 3.92
C GLU A 234 -11.20 29.62 2.50
N ASP A 235 -11.91 29.16 1.46
CA ASP A 235 -11.60 29.40 0.03
C ASP A 235 -10.13 29.11 -0.36
N GLN A 236 -9.44 28.27 0.41
CA GLN A 236 -8.08 27.81 0.12
C GLN A 236 -8.14 26.73 -0.97
N GLN A 237 -8.29 27.12 -2.24
CA GLN A 237 -8.30 26.20 -3.38
C GLN A 237 -6.91 25.62 -3.68
N LYS A 238 -6.37 24.83 -2.75
CA LYS A 238 -5.17 24.00 -2.96
C LYS A 238 -5.52 22.78 -3.83
N LEU A 239 -6.65 22.14 -3.57
CA LEU A 239 -7.08 20.95 -4.32
C LEU A 239 -8.06 21.30 -5.44
N SER A 240 -7.95 20.58 -6.57
CA SER A 240 -8.96 20.64 -7.63
C SER A 240 -10.30 20.05 -7.15
N LYS A 241 -11.42 20.51 -7.75
CA LYS A 241 -12.76 19.94 -7.50
C LYS A 241 -12.80 18.43 -7.70
N ILE A 242 -12.06 17.90 -8.67
CA ILE A 242 -12.00 16.46 -8.95
C ILE A 242 -11.36 15.72 -7.77
N ASN A 243 -10.29 16.26 -7.20
CA ASN A 243 -9.62 15.65 -6.04
C ASN A 243 -10.55 15.61 -4.83
N TYR A 244 -11.29 16.68 -4.54
CA TYR A 244 -12.28 16.69 -3.46
C TYR A 244 -13.30 15.55 -3.61
N HIS A 245 -13.93 15.41 -4.78
CA HIS A 245 -14.87 14.32 -5.04
C HIS A 245 -14.21 12.94 -4.91
N CYS A 246 -12.97 12.79 -5.41
CA CYS A 246 -12.24 11.53 -5.28
C CYS A 246 -11.97 11.17 -3.81
N ILE A 247 -11.63 12.14 -2.96
CA ILE A 247 -11.39 11.89 -1.54
C ILE A 247 -12.69 11.54 -0.82
N HIS A 248 -13.78 12.27 -1.05
CA HIS A 248 -15.08 11.93 -0.48
C HIS A 248 -15.55 10.54 -0.89
N ALA A 249 -15.44 10.19 -2.18
CA ALA A 249 -15.80 8.86 -2.68
C ALA A 249 -14.94 7.76 -2.06
N LEU A 250 -13.63 8.02 -1.87
CA LEU A 250 -12.70 7.09 -1.23
C LEU A 250 -13.11 6.82 0.22
N ILE A 251 -13.40 7.86 1.00
CA ILE A 251 -13.75 7.72 2.42
C ILE A 251 -15.12 7.06 2.57
N ALA A 252 -16.11 7.44 1.76
CA ALA A 252 -17.42 6.79 1.74
C ALA A 252 -17.30 5.29 1.40
N ALA A 253 -16.51 4.93 0.38
CA ALA A 253 -16.27 3.54 0.03
C ALA A 253 -15.52 2.76 1.14
N TYR A 254 -14.64 3.43 1.90
CA TYR A 254 -13.94 2.81 3.02
C TYR A 254 -14.91 2.52 4.18
N PHE A 255 -15.70 3.51 4.58
CA PHE A 255 -16.74 3.35 5.61
C PHE A 255 -17.78 2.31 5.22
N ASN A 256 -18.16 2.26 3.93
CA ASN A 256 -19.02 1.21 3.42
C ASN A 256 -18.40 -0.18 3.63
N LEU A 257 -17.13 -0.37 3.25
CA LEU A 257 -16.46 -1.66 3.41
C LEU A 257 -16.41 -2.09 4.88
N ILE A 258 -15.93 -1.23 5.79
CA ILE A 258 -15.82 -1.60 7.21
C ILE A 258 -17.19 -1.82 7.86
N SER A 259 -18.23 -1.10 7.41
CA SER A 259 -19.60 -1.32 7.91
C SER A 259 -20.09 -2.74 7.61
N LYS A 260 -19.69 -3.30 6.47
CA LYS A 260 -20.05 -4.67 6.05
C LYS A 260 -19.09 -5.73 6.60
N LEU A 261 -17.85 -5.37 6.93
CA LEU A 261 -16.89 -6.31 7.53
C LEU A 261 -17.11 -6.51 9.03
N TYR A 262 -17.51 -5.46 9.75
CA TYR A 262 -17.63 -5.45 11.21
C TYR A 262 -19.07 -5.24 11.70
N ASP A 263 -20.05 -5.30 10.80
CA ASP A 263 -21.48 -5.08 11.07
C ASP A 263 -21.79 -3.76 11.81
N ILE A 264 -21.04 -2.70 11.48
CA ILE A 264 -21.20 -1.37 12.10
C ILE A 264 -22.33 -0.60 11.40
N THR A 265 -23.53 -0.68 11.97
CA THR A 265 -24.75 -0.06 11.42
C THR A 265 -24.68 1.46 11.26
N SER A 266 -23.98 2.17 12.14
CA SER A 266 -23.82 3.64 12.07
C SER A 266 -23.10 4.09 10.79
N PHE A 267 -22.07 3.35 10.35
CA PHE A 267 -21.35 3.67 9.12
C PHE A 267 -22.16 3.37 7.86
N SER A 268 -23.01 2.33 7.88
CA SER A 268 -23.93 2.08 6.76
C SER A 268 -24.87 3.27 6.55
N ARG A 269 -25.45 3.82 7.63
CA ARG A 269 -26.33 5.00 7.54
C ARG A 269 -25.59 6.25 7.04
N TYR A 270 -24.35 6.45 7.49
CA TYR A 270 -23.54 7.57 7.00
C TYR A 270 -23.34 7.46 5.49
N VAL A 271 -22.91 6.29 5.00
CA VAL A 271 -22.70 6.07 3.56
C VAL A 271 -23.97 6.36 2.77
N ASP A 272 -25.12 5.86 3.21
CA ASP A 272 -26.41 6.07 2.54
C ASP A 272 -26.80 7.57 2.45
N GLN A 273 -26.27 8.43 3.32
CA GLN A 273 -26.52 9.88 3.30
C GLN A 273 -25.58 10.65 2.37
N VAL A 274 -24.37 10.15 2.12
CA VAL A 274 -23.33 10.84 1.31
C VAL A 274 -23.09 10.21 -0.06
N SER A 275 -23.60 9.00 -0.32
CA SER A 275 -23.56 8.33 -1.63
C SER A 275 -24.69 8.80 -2.55
#